data_AF-A0A8J5G362-F1
#
_entry.id   AF-A0A8J5G362-F1
#
_cell.length_a   1.000
_cell.length_b   1.000
_cell.length_c   1.000
_cell.angle_alpha   90.00
_cell.angle_beta   90.00
_cell.angle_gamma   90.00
#
_symmetry.space_group_name_H-M   'P 1'
#
loop_
_entity.id
_entity.type
_entity.pdbx_description
1 polymer ?
#
loop_
_entity_poly.entity_id
_entity_poly.type
_entity_poly.pdbx_seq_one_letter_code
_entity_poly.pdbx_strand_id
1 'polypeptide(L)'
;MKLAGGSAALLLLVVSSFVAVDGFAASGWTSGSATFYGGSDASGTMDGACGYGNLYSTGYGTNTAALSTALFGDGASCGQCYRITCDSEADPQWCLPGGPSVTVTATNICPPTYDLPSDDGGWCNPPRQHFDMAQPAWEKIGIYRAGIIPVLFQRVPCVKQGGVRFTINGHDYFELVLVTNVGGSGSVQSLSIKGRSSTGWIAMSRNWGANWQANAYLDGQSISFRATTTDGQTLVFNDIVPSNWAFGQTFTSSLQFS
;
A
#
# COMPACT_ATOMS: atom_id res chain seq x y z
N MET A 1 -25.15 -69.18 -29.36
CA MET A 1 -25.01 -68.63 -27.99
C MET A 1 -24.52 -67.19 -28.11
N LYS A 2 -25.35 -66.22 -27.69
CA LYS A 2 -24.98 -64.80 -27.52
C LYS A 2 -23.99 -64.66 -26.36
N LEU A 3 -23.09 -63.68 -26.41
CA LEU A 3 -22.60 -62.79 -25.33
C LEU A 3 -21.42 -61.98 -25.91
N ALA A 4 -21.58 -60.71 -26.29
CA ALA A 4 -21.73 -59.48 -25.49
C ALA A 4 -20.39 -58.70 -25.49
N GLY A 5 -20.31 -57.69 -26.37
CA GLY A 5 -19.23 -56.69 -26.35
C GLY A 5 -19.50 -55.66 -25.28
N GLY A 6 -18.59 -55.53 -24.32
CA GLY A 6 -18.62 -54.48 -23.30
C GLY A 6 -17.81 -53.27 -23.75
N SER A 7 -18.47 -52.15 -24.03
CA SER A 7 -17.82 -50.85 -24.16
C SER A 7 -17.48 -50.31 -22.77
N ALA A 8 -16.20 -50.16 -22.46
CA ALA A 8 -15.73 -49.46 -21.28
C ALA A 8 -15.86 -47.94 -21.52
N ALA A 9 -16.81 -47.30 -20.83
CA ALA A 9 -16.92 -45.85 -20.78
C ALA A 9 -15.89 -45.27 -19.80
N LEU A 10 -14.95 -44.48 -20.31
CA LEU A 10 -13.96 -43.77 -19.51
C LEU A 10 -14.64 -42.53 -18.89
N LEU A 11 -14.89 -42.54 -17.57
CA LEU A 11 -15.37 -41.35 -16.85
C LEU A 11 -14.19 -40.37 -16.65
N LEU A 12 -14.22 -39.25 -17.36
CA LEU A 12 -13.35 -38.10 -17.10
C LEU A 12 -13.87 -37.36 -15.86
N LEU A 13 -13.20 -37.56 -14.72
CA LEU A 13 -13.38 -36.76 -13.51
C LEU A 13 -12.78 -35.36 -13.75
N VAL A 14 -13.66 -34.38 -14.01
CA VAL A 14 -13.28 -32.97 -14.01
C VAL A 14 -13.13 -32.52 -12.55
N VAL A 15 -11.89 -32.52 -12.06
CA VAL A 15 -11.56 -31.95 -10.75
C VAL A 15 -11.60 -30.43 -10.91
N SER A 16 -12.68 -29.81 -10.46
CA SER A 16 -12.78 -28.35 -10.37
C SER A 16 -11.98 -27.90 -9.14
N SER A 17 -10.75 -27.46 -9.38
CA SER A 17 -9.92 -26.83 -8.34
C SER A 17 -10.51 -25.46 -8.02
N PHE A 18 -11.34 -25.39 -6.98
CA PHE A 18 -11.72 -24.10 -6.40
C PHE A 18 -10.48 -23.51 -5.72
N VAL A 19 -9.86 -22.53 -6.37
CA VAL A 19 -8.87 -21.67 -5.72
C VAL A 19 -9.67 -20.75 -4.80
N ALA A 20 -9.71 -21.04 -3.50
CA ALA A 20 -10.11 -20.06 -2.52
C ALA A 20 -9.10 -18.92 -2.60
N VAL A 21 -9.54 -17.75 -3.07
CA VAL A 21 -8.76 -16.53 -2.91
C VAL A 21 -8.97 -16.12 -1.46
N ASP A 22 -7.99 -16.41 -0.61
CA ASP A 22 -7.98 -15.89 0.75
C ASP A 22 -7.99 -14.36 0.66
N GLY A 23 -9.10 -13.75 1.08
CA GLY A 23 -9.21 -12.31 1.21
C GLY A 23 -8.23 -11.81 2.28
N PHE A 24 -7.89 -10.52 2.23
CA PHE A 24 -6.95 -9.92 3.18
C PHE A 24 -7.32 -10.23 4.64
N ALA A 25 -6.43 -10.92 5.36
CA ALA A 25 -6.60 -11.19 6.78
C ALA A 25 -5.95 -10.07 7.60
N ALA A 26 -6.75 -9.40 8.44
CA ALA A 26 -6.23 -8.43 9.40
C ALA A 26 -5.21 -9.10 10.36
N SER A 27 -4.14 -8.39 10.69
CA SER A 27 -3.16 -8.91 11.67
C SER A 27 -3.73 -8.86 13.08
N GLY A 28 -3.12 -9.59 14.02
CA GLY A 28 -3.37 -9.35 15.44
C GLY A 28 -2.96 -7.93 15.86
N TRP A 29 -3.49 -7.48 17.00
CA TRP A 29 -3.07 -6.23 17.64
C TRP A 29 -1.62 -6.32 18.09
N THR A 30 -0.85 -5.28 17.80
CA THR A 30 0.56 -5.13 18.16
C THR A 30 0.74 -3.82 18.91
N SER A 31 1.56 -3.83 19.97
CA SER A 31 1.90 -2.63 20.71
C SER A 31 2.91 -1.77 19.94
N GLY A 32 2.75 -0.45 20.04
CA GLY A 32 3.64 0.53 19.46
C GLY A 32 3.48 1.88 20.13
N SER A 33 3.95 2.93 19.47
CA SER A 33 3.74 4.31 19.92
C SER A 33 3.41 5.22 18.75
N ALA A 34 2.81 6.37 19.05
CA ALA A 34 2.51 7.36 18.02
C ALA A 34 2.79 8.78 18.49
N THR A 35 3.51 9.55 17.68
CA THR A 35 3.56 11.02 17.72
C THR A 35 2.75 11.59 16.56
N PHE A 36 2.81 12.90 16.38
CA PHE A 36 2.27 13.55 15.20
C PHE A 36 3.19 14.62 14.65
N TYR A 37 2.98 14.93 13.37
CA TYR A 37 3.62 16.03 12.66
C TYR A 37 2.63 16.76 11.76
N GLY A 38 3.05 17.92 11.28
CA GLY A 38 2.22 18.82 10.49
C GLY A 38 1.23 19.63 11.32
N GLY A 39 0.40 20.42 10.64
CA GLY A 39 -0.66 21.22 11.26
C GLY A 39 -1.98 20.46 11.44
N SER A 40 -2.94 21.09 12.13
CA SER A 40 -4.29 20.54 12.34
C SER A 40 -5.07 20.30 11.05
N ASP A 41 -4.63 20.88 9.94
CA ASP A 41 -5.11 20.68 8.56
C ASP A 41 -4.23 19.70 7.75
N ALA A 42 -3.35 18.94 8.41
CA ALA A 42 -2.32 18.09 7.79
C ALA A 42 -1.33 18.85 6.87
N SER A 43 -1.20 20.16 7.01
CA SER A 43 -0.10 20.90 6.35
C SER A 43 1.25 20.31 6.77
N GLY A 44 2.19 20.22 5.83
CA GLY A 44 3.51 19.63 6.07
C GLY A 44 3.56 18.09 5.99
N THR A 45 2.45 17.40 5.71
CA THR A 45 2.44 15.93 5.53
C THR A 45 2.50 15.46 4.08
N MET A 46 2.61 16.40 3.14
CA MET A 46 2.64 16.13 1.68
C MET A 46 4.01 15.63 1.24
N ASP A 47 4.08 15.10 0.01
CA ASP A 47 5.33 14.72 -0.66
C ASP A 47 6.18 13.71 0.13
N GLY A 48 5.50 12.87 0.92
CA GLY A 48 6.13 11.83 1.71
C GLY A 48 6.89 10.81 0.86
N ALA A 49 7.75 10.04 1.52
CA ALA A 49 8.65 9.07 0.90
C ALA A 49 7.96 8.00 0.03
N CYS A 50 6.64 7.81 0.13
CA CYS A 50 5.94 6.91 -0.79
C CYS A 50 5.75 7.45 -2.21
N GLY A 51 6.01 8.75 -2.43
CA GLY A 51 5.93 9.38 -3.76
C GLY A 51 4.51 9.77 -4.19
N TYR A 52 3.54 9.77 -3.27
CA TYR A 52 2.14 10.11 -3.57
C TYR A 52 1.90 11.62 -3.78
N GLY A 53 2.94 12.46 -3.62
CA GLY A 53 2.83 13.90 -3.82
C GLY A 53 1.81 14.54 -2.87
N ASN A 54 0.89 15.31 -3.44
CA ASN A 54 -0.22 15.91 -2.68
C ASN A 54 -1.27 14.84 -2.33
N LEU A 55 -1.47 14.62 -1.03
CA LEU A 55 -2.33 13.57 -0.49
C LEU A 55 -3.83 13.87 -0.64
N TYR A 56 -4.21 15.14 -0.81
CA TYR A 56 -5.59 15.52 -1.11
C TYR A 56 -5.97 15.15 -2.55
N SER A 57 -5.13 15.53 -3.52
CA SER A 57 -5.41 15.26 -4.93
C SER A 57 -5.30 13.78 -5.28
N THR A 58 -4.41 13.04 -4.61
CA THR A 58 -4.29 11.58 -4.79
C THR A 58 -5.33 10.78 -4.01
N GLY A 59 -6.07 11.41 -3.10
CA GLY A 59 -7.22 10.81 -2.40
C GLY A 59 -6.86 10.04 -1.12
N TYR A 60 -5.69 10.26 -0.54
CA TYR A 60 -5.31 9.73 0.78
C TYR A 60 -5.83 10.61 1.93
N GLY A 61 -6.00 11.91 1.70
CA GLY A 61 -6.53 12.86 2.67
C GLY A 61 -5.63 13.03 3.89
N THR A 62 -6.24 13.19 5.06
CA THR A 62 -5.55 13.54 6.32
C THR A 62 -5.35 12.37 7.28
N ASN A 63 -5.93 11.20 6.98
CA ASN A 63 -5.75 9.99 7.78
C ASN A 63 -4.49 9.24 7.31
N THR A 64 -3.33 9.81 7.58
CA THR A 64 -2.05 9.28 7.08
C THR A 64 -1.01 9.25 8.18
N ALA A 65 0.05 8.46 7.95
CA ALA A 65 1.17 8.36 8.87
C ALA A 65 2.49 8.15 8.13
N ALA A 66 3.54 8.71 8.72
CA ALA A 66 4.91 8.34 8.47
C ALA A 66 5.27 7.14 9.36
N LEU A 67 5.82 6.08 8.75
CA LEU A 67 6.17 4.86 9.47
C LEU A 67 7.62 4.92 9.95
N SER A 68 7.89 4.42 11.16
CA SER A 68 9.28 4.18 11.59
C SER A 68 9.98 3.19 10.66
N THR A 69 11.31 3.20 10.67
CA THR A 69 12.12 2.27 9.86
C THR A 69 11.72 0.80 10.05
N ALA A 70 11.34 0.40 11.27
CA ALA A 70 10.89 -0.96 11.58
C ALA A 70 9.59 -1.35 10.86
N LEU A 71 8.75 -0.36 10.51
CA LEU A 71 7.46 -0.58 9.84
C LEU A 71 7.49 -0.24 8.35
N PHE A 72 8.36 0.68 7.92
CA PHE A 72 8.39 1.20 6.54
C PHE A 72 8.86 0.16 5.52
N GLY A 73 9.82 -0.71 5.91
CA GLY A 73 10.31 -1.80 5.08
C GLY A 73 10.85 -1.34 3.73
N ASP A 74 11.68 -0.30 3.72
CA ASP A 74 12.27 0.30 2.50
C ASP A 74 11.22 0.65 1.43
N GLY A 75 10.03 1.06 1.87
CA GLY A 75 8.92 1.47 1.01
C GLY A 75 7.97 0.33 0.62
N ALA A 76 8.23 -0.91 1.03
CA ALA A 76 7.33 -2.04 0.79
C ALA A 76 5.96 -1.86 1.47
N SER A 77 5.91 -1.10 2.58
CA SER A 77 4.68 -0.79 3.31
C SER A 77 3.93 0.42 2.75
N CYS A 78 4.44 1.10 1.72
CA CYS A 78 3.76 2.25 1.13
C CYS A 78 2.36 1.89 0.63
N GLY A 79 1.37 2.61 1.15
CA GLY A 79 -0.04 2.42 0.86
C GLY A 79 -0.77 1.44 1.80
N GLN A 80 -0.08 0.71 2.67
CA GLN A 80 -0.73 -0.16 3.66
C GLN A 80 -1.59 0.64 4.64
N CYS A 81 -2.68 0.02 5.12
CA CYS A 81 -3.60 0.63 6.07
C CYS A 81 -3.48 -0.03 7.44
N TYR A 82 -3.50 0.81 8.48
CA TYR A 82 -3.40 0.38 9.86
C TYR A 82 -4.55 0.97 10.66
N ARG A 83 -5.24 0.13 11.43
CA ARG A 83 -6.18 0.59 12.45
C ARG A 83 -5.39 0.77 13.75
N ILE A 84 -5.47 1.96 14.33
CA ILE A 84 -4.69 2.39 15.49
C ILE A 84 -5.65 2.88 16.57
N THR A 85 -5.41 2.50 17.82
CA THR A 85 -6.09 2.99 19.01
C THR A 85 -5.07 3.33 20.10
N CYS A 86 -5.37 4.32 20.94
CA CYS A 86 -4.56 4.58 22.13
C CYS A 86 -4.67 3.39 23.10
N ASP A 87 -3.55 3.01 23.71
CA ASP A 87 -3.48 1.94 24.70
C ASP A 87 -3.79 2.48 26.10
N SER A 88 -5.07 2.50 26.46
CA SER A 88 -5.54 3.03 27.75
C SER A 88 -5.11 2.19 28.95
N GLU A 89 -4.73 0.93 28.74
CA GLU A 89 -4.20 0.09 29.81
C GLU A 89 -2.76 0.50 30.16
N ALA A 90 -2.00 0.95 29.14
CA ALA A 90 -0.64 1.43 29.32
C ALA A 90 -0.58 2.87 29.87
N ASP A 91 -1.38 3.79 29.31
CA ASP A 91 -1.42 5.19 29.79
C ASP A 91 -2.79 5.86 29.55
N PRO A 92 -3.75 5.69 30.48
CA PRO A 92 -5.13 6.16 30.28
C PRO A 92 -5.25 7.69 30.24
N GLN A 93 -4.29 8.43 30.80
CA GLN A 93 -4.42 9.88 30.97
C GLN A 93 -4.34 10.64 29.64
N TRP A 94 -3.72 10.04 28.62
CA TRP A 94 -3.51 10.64 27.30
C TRP A 94 -4.42 10.08 26.21
N CYS A 95 -5.19 9.04 26.53
CA CYS A 95 -6.16 8.45 25.61
C CYS A 95 -7.48 9.21 25.67
N LEU A 96 -8.14 9.35 24.52
CA LEU A 96 -9.49 9.90 24.49
C LEU A 96 -10.51 8.93 25.14
N PRO A 97 -11.51 9.45 25.86
CA PRO A 97 -12.58 8.63 26.44
C PRO A 97 -13.29 7.78 25.38
N GLY A 98 -13.64 6.54 25.74
CA GLY A 98 -14.36 5.61 24.86
C GLY A 98 -13.46 4.81 23.90
N GLY A 99 -12.13 4.98 23.96
CA GLY A 99 -11.17 4.19 23.19
C GLY A 99 -11.40 4.25 21.67
N PRO A 100 -11.52 5.46 21.08
CA PRO A 100 -11.70 5.59 19.64
C PRO A 100 -10.48 5.03 18.88
N SER A 101 -10.73 4.56 17.66
CA SER A 101 -9.69 4.11 16.75
C SER A 101 -9.74 4.86 15.43
N VAL A 102 -8.59 5.06 14.80
CA VAL A 102 -8.45 5.66 13.47
C VAL A 102 -7.77 4.69 12.52
N THR A 103 -8.23 4.63 11.27
CA THR A 103 -7.50 3.94 10.20
C THR A 103 -6.68 4.95 9.43
N VAL A 104 -5.37 4.73 9.35
CA VAL A 104 -4.43 5.57 8.58
C VAL A 104 -3.85 4.81 7.40
N THR A 105 -3.47 5.53 6.34
CA THR A 105 -2.63 4.99 5.25
C THR A 105 -1.16 5.39 5.46
N ALA A 106 -0.24 4.45 5.26
CA ALA A 106 1.19 4.72 5.23
C ALA A 106 1.57 5.49 3.96
N THR A 107 2.04 6.73 4.13
CA THR A 107 2.38 7.63 3.01
C THR A 107 3.79 8.18 3.09
N ASN A 108 4.49 7.97 4.22
CA ASN A 108 5.81 8.54 4.45
C ASN A 108 6.66 7.62 5.34
N ILE A 109 7.94 7.94 5.46
CA ILE A 109 8.86 7.40 6.46
C ILE A 109 9.10 8.46 7.53
N CYS A 110 9.13 8.04 8.78
CA CYS A 110 9.72 8.81 9.87
C CYS A 110 11.20 8.39 9.97
N PRO A 111 12.16 9.23 9.56
CA PRO A 111 13.56 8.83 9.54
C PRO A 111 14.09 8.54 10.95
N PRO A 112 15.01 7.58 11.11
CA PRO A 112 15.65 7.32 12.39
C PRO A 112 16.64 8.45 12.72
N THR A 113 16.72 8.82 13.99
CA THR A 113 17.72 9.73 14.56
C THR A 113 18.58 8.95 15.54
N TYR A 114 19.61 8.26 15.01
CA TYR A 114 20.45 7.34 15.80
C TYR A 114 21.26 8.02 16.90
N ASP A 115 21.41 9.33 16.84
CA ASP A 115 22.12 10.13 17.86
C ASP A 115 21.25 10.43 19.09
N LEU A 116 19.95 10.08 19.06
CA LEU A 116 19.01 10.26 20.16
C LEU A 116 18.53 8.91 20.74
N PRO A 117 18.32 8.79 22.06
CA PRO A 117 17.73 7.60 22.66
C PRO A 117 16.35 7.28 22.09
N SER A 118 16.03 6.00 21.91
CA SER A 118 14.74 5.59 21.32
C SER A 118 13.52 5.95 22.16
N ASP A 119 13.72 6.26 23.44
CA ASP A 119 12.75 6.71 24.42
C ASP A 119 12.84 8.21 24.75
N ASP A 120 13.75 8.94 24.10
CA ASP A 120 13.92 10.39 24.25
C ASP A 120 14.34 11.04 22.91
N GLY A 121 13.36 11.23 22.03
CA GLY A 121 13.53 11.88 20.72
C GLY A 121 13.84 10.92 19.55
N GLY A 122 14.40 9.75 19.81
CA GLY A 122 14.70 8.70 18.81
C GLY A 122 13.51 7.81 18.45
N TRP A 123 12.28 8.34 18.40
CA TRP A 123 11.04 7.54 18.35
C TRP A 123 10.95 6.55 17.17
N CYS A 124 11.61 6.86 16.06
CA CYS A 124 11.56 6.09 14.82
C CYS A 124 12.76 5.17 14.63
N ASN A 125 13.66 5.08 15.61
CA ASN A 125 14.83 4.20 15.59
C ASN A 125 14.40 2.72 15.67
N PRO A 126 14.94 1.83 14.81
CA PRO A 126 14.79 0.39 14.99
C PRO A 126 15.24 -0.06 16.40
N PRO A 127 14.60 -1.08 16.99
CA PRO A 127 13.49 -1.89 16.47
C PRO A 127 12.09 -1.31 16.76
N ARG A 128 11.99 -0.03 17.17
CA ARG A 128 10.74 0.55 17.65
C ARG A 128 9.71 0.67 16.53
N GLN A 129 8.52 0.13 16.78
CA GLN A 129 7.35 0.26 15.92
C GLN A 129 6.62 1.55 16.29
N HIS A 130 6.64 2.52 15.39
CA HIS A 130 6.17 3.87 15.69
C HIS A 130 5.50 4.51 14.47
N PHE A 131 4.45 5.27 14.74
CA PHE A 131 3.68 6.03 13.75
C PHE A 131 3.82 7.52 14.06
N ASP A 132 4.45 8.27 13.17
CA ASP A 132 4.41 9.71 13.22
C ASP A 132 3.24 10.18 12.33
N MET A 133 2.08 10.37 12.96
CA MET A 133 0.80 10.52 12.28
C MET A 133 0.57 11.96 11.83
N ALA A 134 -0.27 12.18 10.82
CA ALA A 134 -0.80 13.51 10.60
C ALA A 134 -1.59 13.96 11.84
N GLN A 135 -1.35 15.18 12.35
CA GLN A 135 -2.03 15.73 13.54
C GLN A 135 -3.55 15.45 13.58
N PRO A 136 -4.36 15.75 12.53
CA PRO A 136 -5.80 15.49 12.57
C PRO A 136 -6.18 14.01 12.68
N ALA A 137 -5.29 13.07 12.32
CA ALA A 137 -5.51 11.65 12.54
C ALA A 137 -5.15 11.25 13.98
N TRP A 138 -4.05 11.79 14.50
CA TRP A 138 -3.56 11.50 15.85
C TRP A 138 -4.52 12.01 16.94
N GLU A 139 -5.06 13.22 16.78
CA GLU A 139 -6.01 13.82 17.72
C GLU A 139 -7.36 13.09 17.76
N LYS A 140 -7.58 12.08 16.90
CA LYS A 140 -8.76 11.18 17.01
C LYS A 140 -8.59 10.11 18.08
N ILE A 141 -7.37 9.91 18.60
CA ILE A 141 -7.06 8.87 19.58
C ILE A 141 -6.29 9.39 20.80
N GLY A 142 -5.56 10.51 20.66
CA GLY A 142 -4.74 11.11 21.71
C GLY A 142 -5.14 12.53 22.10
N ILE A 143 -4.80 12.92 23.32
CA ILE A 143 -4.92 14.30 23.82
C ILE A 143 -3.68 15.09 23.37
N TYR A 144 -3.87 16.16 22.58
CA TYR A 144 -2.81 16.95 21.93
C TYR A 144 -1.54 17.20 22.78
N ARG A 145 -1.73 17.54 24.07
CA ARG A 145 -0.63 17.86 24.99
C ARG A 145 0.31 16.70 25.32
N ALA A 146 -0.08 15.45 25.06
CA ALA A 146 0.75 14.29 25.34
C ALA A 146 2.01 14.26 24.46
N GLY A 147 1.93 14.74 23.22
CA GLY A 147 3.00 14.67 22.22
C GLY A 147 3.26 13.26 21.68
N ILE A 148 3.34 12.27 22.58
CA ILE A 148 3.49 10.85 22.28
C ILE A 148 2.53 10.01 23.14
N ILE A 149 1.94 8.98 22.56
CA ILE A 149 1.07 8.03 23.27
C ILE A 149 1.45 6.58 22.96
N PRO A 150 1.24 5.65 23.90
CA PRO A 150 1.24 4.22 23.59
C PRO A 150 0.02 3.89 22.73
N VAL A 151 0.20 3.02 21.73
CA VAL A 151 -0.89 2.61 20.84
C VAL A 151 -0.90 1.10 20.66
N LEU A 152 -2.09 0.56 20.41
CA LEU A 152 -2.27 -0.73 19.79
C LEU A 152 -2.62 -0.51 18.33
N PHE A 153 -2.02 -1.28 17.43
CA PHE A 153 -2.32 -1.21 16.00
C PHE A 153 -2.40 -2.59 15.35
N GLN A 154 -3.08 -2.66 14.21
CA GLN A 154 -3.12 -3.85 13.36
C GLN A 154 -3.23 -3.43 11.89
N ARG A 155 -2.69 -4.25 10.99
CA ARG A 155 -2.93 -4.11 9.54
C ARG A 155 -4.38 -4.46 9.22
N VAL A 156 -5.01 -3.64 8.38
CA VAL A 156 -6.39 -3.82 7.93
C VAL A 156 -6.49 -3.61 6.41
N PRO A 157 -7.52 -4.16 5.73
CA PRO A 157 -7.73 -3.87 4.32
C PRO A 157 -7.88 -2.37 4.07
N CYS A 158 -7.25 -1.88 3.01
CA CYS A 158 -7.43 -0.53 2.50
C CYS A 158 -8.71 -0.44 1.67
N VAL A 159 -9.65 0.37 2.13
CA VAL A 159 -10.86 0.71 1.37
C VAL A 159 -10.55 1.90 0.45
N LYS A 160 -10.67 1.69 -0.86
CA LYS A 160 -10.42 2.71 -1.89
C LYS A 160 -11.60 2.80 -2.86
N GLN A 161 -11.90 4.02 -3.31
CA GLN A 161 -12.92 4.27 -4.33
C GLN A 161 -12.26 4.37 -5.71
N GLY A 162 -12.94 3.85 -6.74
CA GLY A 162 -12.36 3.70 -8.07
C GLY A 162 -11.31 2.59 -8.14
N GLY A 163 -10.59 2.51 -9.25
CA GLY A 163 -9.56 1.50 -9.45
C GLY A 163 -8.14 1.98 -9.19
N VAL A 164 -7.20 1.05 -9.31
CA VAL A 164 -5.76 1.31 -9.22
C VAL A 164 -5.35 2.31 -10.31
N ARG A 165 -4.46 3.23 -9.96
CA ARG A 165 -3.98 4.30 -10.85
C ARG A 165 -2.49 4.15 -11.12
N PHE A 166 -2.10 4.37 -12.37
CA PHE A 166 -0.73 4.34 -12.84
C PHE A 166 -0.36 5.71 -13.40
N THR A 167 0.61 6.39 -12.78
CA THR A 167 1.16 7.63 -13.34
C THR A 167 2.47 7.30 -14.02
N ILE A 168 2.57 7.60 -15.31
CA ILE A 168 3.75 7.29 -16.13
C ILE A 168 4.65 8.50 -16.15
N ASN A 169 5.78 8.44 -15.46
CA ASN A 169 6.84 9.45 -15.47
C ASN A 169 8.10 8.87 -16.13
N GLY A 170 9.16 9.68 -16.22
CA GLY A 170 10.44 9.26 -16.78
C GLY A 170 10.72 9.90 -18.14
N HIS A 171 11.36 9.13 -19.03
CA HIS A 171 11.80 9.51 -20.37
C HIS A 171 11.88 8.26 -21.26
N ASP A 172 12.03 8.40 -22.57
CA ASP A 172 12.42 7.31 -23.49
C ASP A 172 13.51 6.43 -22.86
N TYR A 173 13.33 5.11 -22.91
CA TYR A 173 14.24 4.11 -22.32
C TYR A 173 14.26 4.05 -20.79
N PHE A 174 13.45 4.85 -20.09
CA PHE A 174 13.32 4.87 -18.63
C PHE A 174 11.89 5.20 -18.19
N GLU A 175 11.08 4.19 -17.90
CA GLU A 175 9.74 4.37 -17.35
C GLU A 175 9.76 4.37 -15.83
N LEU A 176 9.29 5.45 -15.21
CA LEU A 176 9.05 5.56 -13.77
C LEU A 176 7.56 5.60 -13.49
N VAL A 177 7.01 4.49 -13.01
CA VAL A 177 5.58 4.32 -12.79
C VAL A 177 5.24 4.42 -11.30
N LEU A 178 4.46 5.44 -10.95
CA LEU A 178 3.88 5.57 -9.61
C LEU A 178 2.54 4.82 -9.57
N VAL A 179 2.42 3.86 -8.66
CA VAL A 179 1.16 3.12 -8.42
C VAL A 179 0.44 3.70 -7.21
N THR A 180 -0.80 4.15 -7.39
CA THR A 180 -1.63 4.72 -6.31
C THR A 180 -3.02 4.10 -6.28
N ASN A 181 -3.77 4.40 -5.21
CA ASN A 181 -5.15 3.96 -5.02
C ASN A 181 -5.33 2.43 -5.01
N VAL A 182 -4.38 1.73 -4.38
CA VAL A 182 -4.41 0.27 -4.19
C VAL A 182 -5.28 -0.08 -2.99
N GLY A 183 -6.33 -0.85 -3.20
CA GLY A 183 -7.20 -1.44 -2.18
C GLY A 183 -6.65 -2.74 -1.62
N GLY A 184 -7.43 -3.45 -0.80
CA GLY A 184 -7.01 -4.73 -0.20
C GLY A 184 -5.77 -4.54 0.67
N SER A 185 -4.66 -5.19 0.34
CA SER A 185 -3.40 -5.05 1.08
C SER A 185 -2.88 -3.61 1.22
N GLY A 186 -3.24 -2.74 0.27
CA GLY A 186 -2.76 -1.36 0.17
C GLY A 186 -1.37 -1.20 -0.48
N SER A 187 -0.58 -2.27 -0.59
CA SER A 187 0.79 -2.18 -1.11
C SER A 187 1.14 -3.28 -2.11
N VAL A 188 1.96 -2.90 -3.10
CA VAL A 188 2.40 -3.76 -4.20
C VAL A 188 3.73 -4.42 -3.84
N GLN A 189 3.81 -5.74 -4.00
CA GLN A 189 5.02 -6.54 -3.82
C GLN A 189 5.85 -6.63 -5.10
N SER A 190 5.22 -6.80 -6.25
CA SER A 190 5.89 -6.82 -7.55
C SER A 190 5.04 -6.21 -8.65
N LEU A 191 5.71 -5.60 -9.63
CA LEU A 191 5.09 -5.00 -10.80
C LEU A 191 5.80 -5.46 -12.08
N SER A 192 5.04 -5.74 -13.12
CA SER A 192 5.55 -5.95 -14.47
C SER A 192 4.84 -5.04 -15.45
N ILE A 193 5.57 -4.62 -16.48
CA ILE A 193 5.09 -3.74 -17.55
C ILE A 193 5.21 -4.46 -18.90
N LYS A 194 4.30 -4.17 -19.83
CA LYS A 194 4.33 -4.74 -21.18
C LYS A 194 3.74 -3.77 -22.19
N GLY A 195 4.49 -3.44 -23.24
CA GLY A 195 3.98 -2.76 -24.42
C GLY A 195 3.22 -3.71 -25.34
N ARG A 196 2.22 -3.21 -26.07
CA ARG A 196 1.35 -4.01 -26.95
C ARG A 196 2.10 -4.86 -27.98
N SER A 197 3.21 -4.35 -28.54
CA SER A 197 4.01 -5.07 -29.53
C SER A 197 5.01 -6.05 -28.92
N SER A 198 5.18 -6.05 -27.58
CA SER A 198 6.05 -6.98 -26.87
C SER A 198 5.40 -8.36 -26.69
N THR A 199 6.20 -9.41 -26.88
CA THR A 199 5.80 -10.80 -26.65
C THR A 199 5.89 -11.21 -25.17
N GLY A 200 6.49 -10.39 -24.30
CA GLY A 200 6.75 -10.74 -22.90
C GLY A 200 6.56 -9.59 -21.91
N TRP A 201 6.38 -9.97 -20.63
CA TRP A 201 6.35 -9.04 -19.50
C TRP A 201 7.76 -8.66 -19.07
N ILE A 202 8.00 -7.38 -18.82
CA ILE A 202 9.24 -6.85 -18.25
C ILE A 202 9.01 -6.67 -16.76
N ALA A 203 9.81 -7.34 -15.92
CA ALA A 203 9.76 -7.13 -14.48
C ALA A 203 10.30 -5.73 -14.14
N MET A 204 9.57 -4.99 -13.31
CA MET A 204 9.98 -3.67 -12.84
C MET A 204 10.69 -3.79 -11.48
N SER A 205 11.70 -2.96 -11.24
CA SER A 205 12.30 -2.83 -9.92
C SER A 205 11.63 -1.70 -9.15
N ARG A 206 11.52 -1.84 -7.82
CA ARG A 206 11.10 -0.72 -6.96
C ARG A 206 12.23 0.29 -6.96
N ASN A 207 11.96 1.51 -7.42
CA ASN A 207 12.93 2.61 -7.36
C ASN A 207 12.96 3.16 -5.94
N TRP A 208 11.80 3.65 -5.46
CA TRP A 208 11.62 4.07 -4.07
C TRP A 208 10.12 4.17 -3.74
N GLY A 209 9.74 3.76 -2.53
CA GLY A 209 8.34 3.83 -2.10
C GLY A 209 7.40 3.08 -3.05
N ALA A 210 6.41 3.79 -3.60
CA ALA A 210 5.47 3.26 -4.59
C ALA A 210 5.85 3.53 -6.05
N ASN A 211 7.07 4.02 -6.31
CA ASN A 211 7.61 4.21 -7.66
C ASN A 211 8.36 2.97 -8.13
N TRP A 212 8.03 2.52 -9.33
CA TRP A 212 8.59 1.35 -9.99
C TRP A 212 9.26 1.76 -11.29
N GLN A 213 10.41 1.17 -11.61
CA GLN A 213 11.14 1.50 -12.83
C GLN A 213 11.28 0.31 -13.77
N ALA A 214 11.29 0.62 -15.08
CA ALA A 214 11.74 -0.26 -16.14
C ALA A 214 12.66 0.50 -17.10
N ASN A 215 13.54 -0.22 -17.80
CA ASN A 215 14.38 0.35 -18.85
C ASN A 215 13.92 -0.21 -20.20
N ALA A 216 12.77 0.27 -20.68
CA ALA A 216 12.16 -0.18 -21.93
C ALA A 216 11.86 1.00 -22.85
N TYR A 217 11.62 0.73 -24.13
CA TYR A 217 11.10 1.73 -25.06
C TYR A 217 9.63 1.42 -25.35
N LEU A 218 8.72 2.15 -24.71
CA LEU A 218 7.27 1.91 -24.77
C LEU A 218 6.49 3.04 -25.46
N ASP A 219 7.18 4.05 -25.97
CA ASP A 219 6.57 5.17 -26.66
C ASP A 219 5.73 4.71 -27.87
N GLY A 220 4.58 5.34 -28.05
CA GLY A 220 3.66 5.00 -29.14
C GLY A 220 2.97 3.65 -28.99
N GLN A 221 3.17 2.94 -27.87
CA GLN A 221 2.52 1.65 -27.60
C GLN A 221 1.50 1.77 -26.48
N SER A 222 0.40 1.02 -26.58
CA SER A 222 -0.43 0.79 -25.39
C SER A 222 0.35 -0.01 -24.36
N ILE A 223 0.21 0.34 -23.08
CA ILE A 223 0.93 -0.30 -21.97
C ILE A 223 -0.06 -1.07 -21.08
N SER A 224 0.35 -2.29 -20.74
CA SER A 224 -0.30 -3.15 -19.75
C SER A 224 0.56 -3.28 -18.49
N PHE A 225 -0.09 -3.50 -17.35
CA PHE A 225 0.57 -3.79 -16.08
C PHE A 225 0.12 -5.13 -15.51
N ARG A 226 1.01 -5.82 -14.81
CA ARG A 226 0.68 -6.95 -13.92
C ARG A 226 1.22 -6.62 -12.55
N ALA A 227 0.34 -6.46 -11.56
CA ALA A 227 0.71 -6.10 -10.20
C ALA A 227 0.30 -7.21 -9.24
N THR A 228 1.22 -7.56 -8.34
CA THR A 228 0.98 -8.50 -7.24
C THR A 228 1.10 -7.73 -5.93
N THR A 229 0.08 -7.80 -5.08
CA THR A 229 0.03 -7.16 -3.77
C THR A 229 0.81 -7.95 -2.72
N THR A 230 1.12 -7.32 -1.58
CA THR A 230 1.87 -7.94 -0.47
C THR A 230 1.17 -9.10 0.23
N ASP A 231 -0.12 -9.30 0.01
CA ASP A 231 -0.91 -10.48 0.41
C ASP A 231 -1.00 -11.55 -0.70
N GLY A 232 -0.39 -11.32 -1.86
CA GLY A 232 -0.27 -12.29 -2.95
C GLY A 232 -1.33 -12.18 -4.05
N GLN A 233 -2.35 -11.30 -3.92
CA GLN A 233 -3.34 -11.11 -4.99
C GLN A 233 -2.66 -10.51 -6.23
N THR A 234 -2.94 -11.07 -7.41
CA THR A 234 -2.37 -10.59 -8.68
C THR A 234 -3.46 -10.16 -9.64
N LEU A 235 -3.34 -8.94 -10.18
CA LEU A 235 -4.22 -8.41 -11.21
C LEU A 235 -3.42 -8.02 -12.46
N VAL A 236 -4.06 -8.18 -13.64
CA VAL A 236 -3.54 -7.75 -14.93
C VAL A 236 -4.42 -6.62 -15.47
N PHE A 237 -3.79 -5.49 -15.74
CA PHE A 237 -4.40 -4.27 -16.29
C PHE A 237 -4.00 -4.18 -17.77
N ASN A 238 -4.77 -4.84 -18.64
CA ASN A 238 -4.47 -4.91 -20.06
C ASN A 238 -4.76 -3.58 -20.77
N ASP A 239 -3.80 -3.11 -21.57
CA ASP A 239 -3.89 -1.91 -22.42
C ASP A 239 -4.48 -0.68 -21.70
N ILE A 240 -4.19 -0.53 -20.39
CA ILE A 240 -4.75 0.54 -19.55
C ILE A 240 -4.20 1.92 -19.94
N VAL A 241 -2.99 1.96 -20.49
CA VAL A 241 -2.40 3.16 -21.07
C VAL A 241 -2.59 3.10 -22.59
N PRO A 242 -3.24 4.08 -23.22
CA PRO A 242 -3.42 4.13 -24.68
C PRO A 242 -2.11 4.55 -25.36
N SER A 243 -1.90 4.19 -26.63
CA SER A 243 -0.64 4.44 -27.36
C SER A 243 -0.22 5.90 -27.52
N ASN A 244 -1.14 6.85 -27.37
CA ASN A 244 -0.89 8.29 -27.47
C ASN A 244 -0.60 8.94 -26.10
N TRP A 245 -0.13 8.15 -25.13
CA TRP A 245 0.24 8.63 -23.81
C TRP A 245 1.49 9.53 -23.85
N ALA A 246 1.65 10.33 -22.80
CA ALA A 246 2.83 11.14 -22.55
C ALA A 246 3.23 11.05 -21.07
N PHE A 247 4.50 11.32 -20.77
CA PHE A 247 4.99 11.38 -19.39
C PHE A 247 4.25 12.44 -18.57
N GLY A 248 4.04 12.16 -17.29
CA GLY A 248 3.26 12.97 -16.34
C GLY A 248 1.76 12.62 -16.31
N GLN A 249 1.27 11.73 -17.18
CA GLN A 249 -0.14 11.36 -17.21
C GLN A 249 -0.50 10.22 -16.25
N THR A 250 -1.69 10.29 -15.67
CA THR A 250 -2.25 9.26 -14.79
C THR A 250 -3.40 8.52 -15.48
N PHE A 251 -3.36 7.19 -15.45
CA PHE A 251 -4.36 6.29 -16.02
C PHE A 251 -5.05 5.52 -14.90
N THR A 252 -6.37 5.64 -14.83
CA THR A 252 -7.19 5.00 -13.78
C THR A 252 -7.86 3.76 -14.36
N SER A 253 -7.64 2.61 -13.73
CA SER A 253 -8.31 1.37 -14.10
C SER A 253 -9.73 1.27 -13.52
N SER A 254 -10.51 0.33 -14.05
CA SER A 254 -11.78 -0.12 -13.44
C SER A 254 -11.58 -1.26 -12.44
N LEU A 255 -10.36 -1.77 -12.29
CA LEU A 255 -10.03 -2.91 -11.44
C LEU A 255 -9.51 -2.45 -10.08
N GLN A 256 -9.81 -3.23 -9.04
CA GLN A 256 -9.37 -2.97 -7.67
C GLN A 256 -9.04 -4.27 -6.93
N PHE A 257 -8.05 -4.21 -6.04
CA PHE A 257 -7.70 -5.28 -5.12
C PHE A 257 -8.67 -5.31 -3.92
N SER A 258 -8.85 -6.48 -3.30
CA SER A 258 -9.88 -6.75 -2.28
C SER A 258 -9.32 -7.43 -1.05
#